data_AF-A0A1H2JZE8-F1
#
_entry.id   AF-A0A1H2JZE8-F1
#
_cell.length_a   1.000
_cell.length_b   1.000
_cell.length_c   1.000
_cell.angle_alpha   90.00
_cell.angle_beta   90.00
_cell.angle_gamma   90.00
#
_symmetry.space_group_name_H-M   'P 1'
#
loop_
_entity.id
_entity.type
_entity.pdbx_description
1 polymer ?
#
loop_
_entity_poly.entity_id
_entity_poly.type
_entity_poly.pdbx_seq_one_letter_code
_entity_poly.pdbx_strand_id
1 'polypeptide(L)'
;MRTISVIARWRARSPDAVTSARLAPEALGRYRRAVYASLALLAALALIGPVATVVAETIAASAAQVSGVVFDDKNANGRQDAGEPGVAGVSVSDGVALIETDAQGRYELELDVDRRLSDMVFISQPSGYVLGTDEFMTPRFY
;
A
#
# COMPACT_ATOMS: atom_id res chain seq x y z
N MET A 1 48.95 -40.30 -64.47
CA MET A 1 47.86 -40.53 -63.50
C MET A 1 48.39 -41.46 -62.42
N ARG A 2 48.39 -41.07 -61.15
CA ARG A 2 48.94 -41.88 -60.03
C ARG A 2 47.79 -42.46 -59.23
N THR A 3 47.66 -43.78 -59.21
CA THR A 3 46.64 -44.50 -58.44
C THR A 3 47.10 -44.61 -56.99
N ILE A 4 46.38 -43.97 -56.07
CA ILE A 4 46.60 -44.11 -54.63
C ILE A 4 45.72 -45.26 -54.13
N SER A 5 46.34 -46.28 -53.55
CA SER A 5 45.62 -47.38 -52.90
C SER A 5 45.55 -47.15 -51.39
N VAL A 6 44.34 -47.23 -50.83
CA VAL A 6 44.09 -47.11 -49.39
C VAL A 6 43.68 -48.49 -48.86
N ILE A 7 44.43 -49.01 -47.89
CA ILE A 7 44.11 -50.25 -47.18
C ILE A 7 43.57 -49.87 -45.80
N ALA A 8 42.31 -50.20 -45.53
CA ALA A 8 41.70 -50.05 -44.21
C ALA A 8 41.74 -51.38 -43.46
N ARG A 9 42.24 -51.37 -42.22
CA ARG A 9 42.26 -52.53 -41.32
C ARG A 9 41.38 -52.23 -40.11
N TRP A 10 40.35 -53.02 -39.88
CA TRP A 10 39.46 -52.88 -38.73
C TRP A 10 39.97 -53.72 -37.56
N ARG A 11 40.09 -53.11 -36.38
CA ARG A 11 40.31 -53.79 -35.09
C ARG A 11 39.03 -53.66 -34.28
N ALA A 12 38.50 -54.77 -33.76
CA ALA A 12 37.32 -54.76 -32.90
C ALA A 12 37.59 -53.86 -31.66
N ARG A 13 36.66 -52.96 -31.38
CA ARG A 13 36.70 -52.07 -30.22
C ARG A 13 36.26 -52.87 -28.98
N SER A 14 37.12 -52.97 -27.97
CA SER A 14 36.73 -53.47 -26.65
C SER A 14 35.57 -52.62 -26.10
N PRO A 15 34.48 -53.20 -25.57
CA PRO A 15 33.26 -52.47 -25.21
C PRO A 15 33.34 -51.68 -23.89
N ASP A 16 34.50 -51.15 -23.52
CA ASP A 16 34.67 -50.44 -22.24
C ASP A 16 35.16 -49.00 -22.46
N ALA A 17 34.43 -48.06 -21.84
CA ALA A 17 34.73 -46.63 -21.64
C ALA A 17 33.89 -45.61 -22.45
N VAL A 18 32.57 -45.66 -22.31
CA VAL A 18 31.81 -44.43 -22.01
C VAL A 18 30.93 -44.72 -20.80
N THR A 19 31.51 -44.60 -19.61
CA THR A 19 30.76 -44.63 -18.34
C THR A 19 29.88 -43.39 -18.27
N SER A 20 28.73 -43.43 -18.92
CA SER A 20 27.60 -42.65 -18.45
C SER A 20 27.23 -43.26 -17.10
N ALA A 21 27.50 -42.56 -16.01
CA ALA A 21 27.06 -42.97 -14.69
C ALA A 21 25.52 -42.95 -14.67
N ARG A 22 24.90 -44.04 -15.13
CA ARG A 22 23.46 -44.26 -14.97
C ARG A 22 23.23 -44.43 -13.47
N LEU A 23 22.74 -43.38 -12.85
CA LEU A 23 22.30 -43.43 -11.46
C LEU A 23 21.31 -44.58 -11.31
N ALA A 24 21.48 -45.40 -10.27
CA ALA A 24 20.57 -46.50 -9.97
C ALA A 24 19.11 -45.99 -9.92
N PRO A 25 18.12 -46.78 -10.34
CA PRO A 25 16.71 -46.36 -10.36
C PRO A 25 16.20 -45.85 -9.01
N GLU A 26 16.75 -46.36 -7.90
CA GLU A 26 16.47 -45.88 -6.54
C GLU A 26 16.97 -44.46 -6.28
N ALA A 27 18.14 -44.12 -6.81
CA ALA A 27 18.71 -42.78 -6.72
C ALA A 27 17.86 -41.80 -7.56
N LEU A 28 17.48 -42.18 -8.78
CA LEU A 28 16.58 -41.39 -9.64
C LEU A 28 15.23 -41.09 -8.97
N GLY A 29 14.66 -42.05 -8.24
CA GLY A 29 13.44 -41.86 -7.46
C GLY A 29 13.61 -40.82 -6.33
N ARG A 30 14.73 -40.87 -5.62
CA ARG A 30 15.07 -39.91 -4.55
C ARG A 30 15.28 -38.49 -5.10
N TYR A 31 16.00 -38.37 -6.21
CA TYR A 31 16.21 -37.07 -6.88
C TYR A 31 14.91 -36.45 -7.37
N ARG A 32 14.00 -37.24 -7.97
CA ARG A 32 12.69 -36.74 -8.40
C ARG A 32 11.86 -36.24 -7.23
N ARG A 33 11.80 -36.99 -6.12
CA ARG A 33 11.09 -36.58 -4.90
C ARG A 33 11.67 -35.31 -4.30
N ALA A 34 13.00 -35.18 -4.25
CA ALA A 34 13.67 -33.98 -3.78
C ALA A 34 13.35 -32.77 -4.67
N VAL A 35 13.40 -32.92 -5.99
CA VAL A 35 13.07 -31.85 -6.94
C VAL A 35 11.60 -31.41 -6.80
N TYR A 36 10.66 -32.35 -6.69
CA TYR A 36 9.23 -32.01 -6.51
C TYR A 36 8.95 -31.37 -5.14
N ALA A 37 9.59 -31.84 -4.06
CA ALA A 37 9.46 -31.24 -2.74
C ALA A 37 10.00 -29.80 -2.72
N SER A 38 11.14 -29.55 -3.35
CA SER A 38 11.70 -28.20 -3.49
C SER A 38 10.82 -27.29 -4.36
N LEU A 39 10.26 -27.80 -5.45
CA LEU A 39 9.31 -27.04 -6.28
C LEU A 39 8.02 -26.69 -5.52
N ALA A 40 7.46 -27.64 -4.77
CA ALA A 40 6.28 -27.40 -3.95
C ALA A 40 6.55 -26.38 -2.83
N LEU A 41 7.73 -26.45 -2.20
CA LEU A 41 8.16 -25.49 -1.18
C LEU A 41 8.33 -24.09 -1.77
N LEU A 42 8.98 -23.96 -2.93
CA LEU A 42 9.15 -22.68 -3.62
C LEU A 42 7.81 -22.08 -4.07
N ALA A 43 6.89 -22.91 -4.58
CA ALA A 43 5.54 -22.47 -4.93
C ALA A 43 4.74 -22.00 -3.70
N ALA A 44 4.84 -22.71 -2.58
CA ALA A 44 4.20 -22.31 -1.33
C ALA A 44 4.76 -20.97 -0.80
N LEU A 45 6.10 -20.80 -0.79
CA LEU A 45 6.75 -19.56 -0.37
C LEU A 45 6.39 -18.37 -1.27
N ALA A 46 6.29 -18.58 -2.58
CA ALA A 46 5.88 -17.55 -3.52
C ALA A 46 4.42 -17.11 -3.37
N LEU A 47 3.55 -17.96 -2.78
CA LEU A 47 2.14 -17.66 -2.55
C LEU A 47 1.88 -17.08 -1.15
N ILE A 48 2.61 -17.52 -0.12
CA ILE A 48 2.39 -17.10 1.27
C ILE A 48 2.76 -15.62 1.49
N GLY A 49 3.86 -15.15 0.88
CA GLY A 49 4.31 -13.75 0.98
C GLY A 49 3.27 -12.72 0.49
N PRO A 50 2.78 -12.80 -0.77
CA PRO A 50 1.82 -11.84 -1.30
C PRO A 50 0.41 -11.96 -0.70
N VAL A 51 0.00 -13.13 -0.21
CA VAL A 51 -1.33 -13.28 0.43
C VAL A 51 -1.39 -12.56 1.78
N ALA A 52 -0.32 -12.58 2.57
CA ALA A 52 -0.28 -11.90 3.86
C ALA A 52 -0.34 -10.36 3.72
N THR A 53 0.30 -9.79 2.69
CA THR A 53 0.26 -8.34 2.43
C THR A 53 -1.11 -7.89 1.93
N VAL A 54 -1.74 -8.66 1.02
CA VAL A 54 -3.07 -8.33 0.49
C VAL A 54 -4.14 -8.38 1.59
N VAL A 55 -4.07 -9.34 2.51
CA VAL A 55 -5.02 -9.45 3.62
C VAL A 55 -4.89 -8.27 4.59
N ALA A 56 -3.67 -7.81 4.91
CA ALA A 56 -3.48 -6.67 5.81
C ALA A 56 -4.08 -5.36 5.25
N GLU A 57 -3.98 -5.14 3.94
CA GLU A 57 -4.57 -3.98 3.26
C GLU A 57 -6.11 -4.03 3.23
N THR A 58 -6.73 -5.22 3.33
CA THR A 58 -8.20 -5.37 3.26
C THR A 58 -8.92 -5.17 4.60
N ILE A 59 -8.21 -5.10 5.71
CA ILE A 59 -8.78 -4.94 7.07
C ILE A 59 -8.41 -3.60 7.72
N ALA A 60 -7.65 -2.74 7.04
CA ALA A 60 -7.49 -1.37 7.48
C ALA A 60 -8.86 -0.69 7.40
N ALA A 61 -9.39 -0.25 8.55
CA ALA A 61 -10.59 0.56 8.58
C ALA A 61 -10.39 1.77 7.66
N SER A 62 -11.25 1.93 6.68
CA SER A 62 -11.24 3.06 5.74
C SER A 62 -11.81 4.32 6.38
N ALA A 63 -11.33 4.65 7.58
CA ALA A 63 -11.73 5.83 8.32
C ALA A 63 -10.53 6.77 8.52
N ALA A 64 -10.71 8.05 8.21
CA ALA A 64 -9.79 9.12 8.58
C ALA A 64 -10.45 10.02 9.60
N GLN A 65 -9.68 10.53 10.56
CA GLN A 65 -10.18 11.45 11.57
C GLN A 65 -9.71 12.87 11.26
N VAL A 66 -10.63 13.82 11.23
CA VAL A 66 -10.36 15.25 11.08
C VAL A 66 -10.84 15.98 12.33
N SER A 67 -9.97 16.76 12.95
CA SER A 67 -10.28 17.52 14.17
C SER A 67 -9.67 18.91 14.11
N GLY A 68 -10.29 19.86 14.79
CA GLY A 68 -9.80 21.23 14.86
C GLY A 68 -10.54 22.10 15.86
N VAL A 69 -10.26 23.40 15.81
CA VAL A 69 -10.88 24.42 16.67
C VAL A 69 -11.35 25.58 15.80
N VAL A 70 -12.59 26.04 16.02
CA VAL A 70 -13.09 27.31 15.51
C VAL A 70 -13.01 28.34 16.65
N PHE A 71 -12.34 29.46 16.41
CA PHE A 71 -12.12 30.50 17.42
C PHE A 71 -12.27 31.90 16.84
N ASP A 72 -12.54 32.87 17.72
CA ASP A 72 -12.62 34.29 17.39
C ASP A 72 -11.21 34.91 17.40
N ASP A 73 -10.57 34.92 16.21
CA ASP A 73 -9.25 35.51 15.96
C ASP A 73 -9.33 37.05 15.98
N LYS A 74 -9.12 37.63 17.17
CA LYS A 74 -9.28 39.07 17.41
C LYS A 74 -8.13 39.89 16.86
N ASN A 75 -6.97 39.26 16.66
CA ASN A 75 -5.77 39.92 16.18
C ASN A 75 -5.41 39.57 14.71
N ALA A 76 -6.23 38.73 14.07
CA ALA A 76 -6.13 38.30 12.68
C ALA A 76 -4.80 37.61 12.33
N ASN A 77 -4.22 36.84 13.25
CA ASN A 77 -2.93 36.18 13.04
C ASN A 77 -3.05 34.69 12.65
N GLY A 78 -4.26 34.12 12.66
CA GLY A 78 -4.55 32.73 12.30
C GLY A 78 -4.13 31.70 13.35
N ARG A 79 -3.83 32.10 14.59
CA ARG A 79 -3.51 31.23 15.71
C ARG A 79 -4.38 31.59 16.89
N GLN A 80 -4.84 30.58 17.63
CA GLN A 80 -5.62 30.82 18.83
C GLN A 80 -4.71 31.33 19.96
N ASP A 81 -4.82 32.61 20.29
CA ASP A 81 -4.11 33.24 21.39
C ASP A 81 -4.91 33.29 22.70
N ALA A 82 -4.22 33.62 23.80
CA ALA A 82 -4.87 33.82 25.09
C ALA A 82 -5.87 35.00 25.02
N GLY A 83 -7.15 34.71 25.27
CA GLY A 83 -8.24 35.70 25.19
C GLY A 83 -9.09 35.62 23.92
N GLU A 84 -8.77 34.67 23.04
CA GLU A 84 -9.52 34.34 21.82
C GLU A 84 -10.41 33.11 22.07
N PRO A 85 -11.70 33.33 22.38
CA PRO A 85 -12.59 32.24 22.74
C PRO A 85 -12.90 31.35 21.53
N GLY A 86 -13.12 30.06 21.80
CA GLY A 86 -13.70 29.16 20.84
C GLY A 86 -15.15 29.55 20.50
N VAL A 87 -15.59 29.25 19.29
CA VAL A 87 -16.94 29.54 18.80
C VAL A 87 -17.74 28.24 18.76
N ALA A 88 -18.78 28.15 19.58
CA ALA A 88 -19.66 27.00 19.70
C ALA A 88 -20.78 27.00 18.65
N GLY A 89 -21.32 25.83 18.32
CA GLY A 89 -22.47 25.69 17.41
C GLY A 89 -22.14 25.92 15.94
N VAL A 90 -20.86 25.91 15.57
CA VAL A 90 -20.43 26.02 14.18
C VAL A 90 -20.55 24.66 13.52
N SER A 91 -21.31 24.58 12.44
CA SER A 91 -21.52 23.33 11.72
C SER A 91 -20.28 22.93 10.93
N VAL A 92 -19.87 21.66 11.05
CA VAL A 92 -18.78 21.03 10.30
C VAL A 92 -19.31 19.77 9.62
N SER A 93 -19.01 19.56 8.34
CA SER A 93 -19.60 18.48 7.55
C SER A 93 -18.67 17.97 6.45
N ASP A 94 -18.75 16.69 6.11
CA ASP A 94 -18.15 16.08 4.92
C ASP A 94 -19.15 15.93 3.76
N GLY A 95 -20.33 16.53 3.87
CA GLY A 95 -21.46 16.37 2.95
C GLY A 95 -22.40 15.20 3.28
N VAL A 96 -22.06 14.35 4.26
CA VAL A 96 -22.92 13.25 4.73
C VAL A 96 -23.17 13.36 6.23
N ALA A 97 -22.10 13.40 7.01
CA ALA A 97 -22.11 13.68 8.43
C ALA A 97 -22.10 15.19 8.67
N LEU A 98 -22.79 15.62 9.72
CA LEU A 98 -22.88 17.00 10.17
C LEU A 98 -22.73 17.01 11.69
N ILE A 99 -21.74 17.73 12.19
CA ILE A 99 -21.49 17.94 13.62
C ILE A 99 -21.44 19.43 13.93
N GLU A 100 -21.54 19.78 15.20
CA GLU A 100 -21.38 21.16 15.67
C GLU A 100 -20.19 21.25 16.62
N THR A 101 -19.49 22.39 16.59
CA THR A 101 -18.41 22.67 17.53
C THR A 101 -18.91 22.76 18.96
N ASP A 102 -18.11 22.25 19.90
CA ASP A 102 -18.41 22.28 21.33
C ASP A 102 -18.30 23.68 21.95
N ALA A 103 -18.53 23.79 23.27
CA ALA A 103 -18.46 25.06 24.01
C ALA A 103 -17.08 25.73 23.99
N GLN A 104 -16.02 25.02 23.58
CA GLN A 104 -14.67 25.52 23.39
C GLN A 104 -14.28 25.61 21.90
N GLY A 105 -15.25 25.46 21.00
CA GLY A 105 -15.03 25.53 19.55
C GLY A 105 -14.40 24.30 18.93
N ARG A 106 -14.20 23.20 19.68
CA ARG A 106 -13.56 21.98 19.15
C ARG A 106 -14.54 21.16 18.33
N TYR A 107 -14.03 20.47 17.32
CA TYR A 107 -14.77 19.48 16.55
C TYR A 107 -13.89 18.27 16.22
N GLU A 108 -14.53 17.12 16.00
CA GLU A 108 -13.92 15.86 15.59
C GLU A 108 -14.90 15.12 14.68
N LEU A 109 -14.48 14.87 13.44
CA LEU A 109 -15.28 14.28 12.38
C LEU A 109 -14.56 13.05 11.82
N GLU A 110 -15.25 11.92 11.78
CA GLU A 110 -14.77 10.71 11.13
C GLU A 110 -15.21 10.70 9.66
N LEU A 111 -14.26 10.55 8.76
CA LEU A 111 -14.42 10.51 7.31
C LEU A 111 -14.28 9.08 6.81
N ASP A 112 -15.17 8.66 5.92
CA ASP A 112 -15.05 7.40 5.18
C ASP A 112 -14.14 7.62 3.97
N VAL A 113 -12.90 7.12 3.99
CA VAL A 113 -11.90 7.36 2.94
C VAL A 113 -12.14 6.53 1.67
N ASP A 114 -13.02 5.52 1.72
CA ASP A 114 -13.41 4.76 0.53
C ASP A 114 -14.41 5.56 -0.34
N ARG A 115 -15.11 6.52 0.27
CA ARG A 115 -15.88 7.49 -0.49
C ARG A 115 -14.90 8.44 -1.18
N ARG A 116 -14.75 8.26 -2.49
CA ARG A 116 -13.99 9.12 -3.43
C ARG A 116 -14.40 10.62 -3.43
N LEU A 117 -15.29 11.04 -2.54
CA LEU A 117 -15.83 12.40 -2.38
C LEU A 117 -15.53 13.01 -0.99
N SER A 118 -14.91 12.27 -0.06
CA SER A 118 -14.61 12.73 1.31
C SER A 118 -13.42 13.70 1.41
N ASP A 119 -12.87 14.14 0.28
CA ASP A 119 -11.71 15.05 0.24
C ASP A 119 -12.06 16.47 0.71
N MET A 120 -13.33 16.77 0.98
CA MET A 120 -13.80 18.11 1.34
C MET A 120 -14.52 18.12 2.68
N VAL A 121 -14.05 18.99 3.57
CA VAL A 121 -14.73 19.36 4.81
C VAL A 121 -15.27 20.77 4.66
N PHE A 122 -16.56 20.94 4.95
CA PHE A 122 -17.28 22.19 4.94
C PHE A 122 -17.45 22.70 6.37
N ILE A 123 -17.22 23.98 6.58
CA ILE A 123 -17.47 24.67 7.86
C ILE A 123 -18.40 25.84 7.57
N SER A 124 -19.52 25.94 8.31
CA SER A 124 -20.45 27.06 8.15
C SER A 124 -19.85 28.34 8.70
N GLN A 125 -19.98 29.46 7.98
CA GLN A 125 -19.61 30.77 8.51
C GLN A 125 -20.77 31.34 9.34
N PRO A 126 -20.61 31.53 10.67
CA PRO A 126 -21.68 32.07 11.51
C PRO A 126 -21.91 33.56 11.21
N SER A 127 -23.10 34.05 11.55
CA SER A 127 -23.42 35.47 11.41
C SER A 127 -22.50 36.32 12.28
N GLY A 128 -21.94 37.40 11.71
CA GLY A 128 -21.04 38.32 12.40
C GLY A 128 -19.56 37.93 12.35
N TYR A 129 -19.22 36.77 11.78
CA TYR A 129 -17.85 36.34 11.54
C TYR A 129 -17.49 36.49 10.07
N VAL A 130 -16.21 36.76 9.80
CA VAL A 130 -15.62 36.74 8.45
C VAL A 130 -14.40 35.85 8.50
N LEU A 131 -14.25 34.97 7.51
CA LEU A 131 -13.03 34.20 7.35
C LEU A 131 -11.87 35.14 7.07
N GLY A 132 -10.75 34.96 7.78
CA GLY A 132 -9.51 35.63 7.45
C GLY A 132 -9.10 35.25 6.03
N THR A 133 -8.98 36.25 5.15
CA THR A 133 -8.51 36.05 3.79
C THR A 133 -7.14 36.69 3.60
N ASP A 134 -6.35 36.13 2.68
CA ASP A 134 -5.10 36.78 2.26
C ASP A 134 -5.35 38.01 1.38
N GLU A 135 -4.26 38.62 0.89
CA GLU A 135 -4.30 39.77 -0.01
C GLU A 135 -5.03 39.51 -1.35
N PHE A 136 -5.28 38.24 -1.68
CA PHE A 136 -6.00 37.80 -2.88
C PHE A 136 -7.44 37.34 -2.59
N MET A 137 -7.95 37.59 -1.37
CA MET A 137 -9.26 37.12 -0.90
C MET A 137 -9.40 35.58 -0.86
N THR A 138 -8.28 34.85 -0.74
CA THR A 138 -8.30 33.40 -0.55
C THR A 138 -8.55 33.08 0.93
N PRO A 139 -9.56 32.27 1.27
CA PRO A 139 -9.78 31.85 2.65
C PRO A 139 -8.57 31.08 3.18
N ARG A 140 -8.11 31.44 4.38
CA ARG A 140 -7.04 30.73 5.04
C ARG A 140 -7.57 29.74 6.06
N PHE A 141 -7.32 28.46 5.79
CA PHE A 141 -7.49 27.36 6.73
C PHE A 141 -6.10 27.02 7.27
N TYR A 142 -5.96 26.92 8.60
CA TYR A 142 -4.68 26.70 9.30
C TYR A 142 -4.71 25.38 10.06
#